data_AF-A0A4Y1ZCX5-F1
#
_entry.id   AF-A0A4Y1ZCX5-F1
#
_cell.length_a   1.000
_cell.length_b   1.000
_cell.length_c   1.000
_cell.angle_alpha   90.00
_cell.angle_beta   90.00
_cell.angle_gamma   90.00
#
_symmetry.space_group_name_H-M   'P 1'
#
loop_
_entity.id
_entity.type
_entity.pdbx_description
1 polymer ?
#
loop_
_entity_poly.entity_id
_entity_poly.type
_entity_poly.pdbx_seq_one_letter_code
_entity_poly.pdbx_strand_id
1 'polypeptide(L)'
;MGVGNIAHITNELIINGRHPSTPVALIEWGTTEHQRTVTSTLSHAADEAAKQKIQSPSMILVGEVVRLRDQLKGFEAMEPSADPVKEAL
;
A
#
# COMPACT_ATOMS: atom_id res chain seq x y z
N MET A 1 16.14 -0.14 -4.05
CA MET A 1 15.13 0.51 -4.92
C MET A 1 13.74 0.07 -4.47
N GLY A 2 12.84 1.00 -4.11
CA GLY A 2 11.56 0.69 -3.45
C GLY A 2 11.71 0.53 -1.93
N VAL A 3 11.18 -0.55 -1.36
CA VAL A 3 11.21 -0.80 0.10
C VAL A 3 12.62 -0.83 0.70
N GLY A 4 13.63 -1.27 -0.07
CA GLY A 4 15.03 -1.24 0.38
C GLY A 4 15.58 0.16 0.69
N ASN A 5 14.94 1.23 0.20
CA ASN A 5 15.32 2.62 0.45
C ASN A 5 14.22 3.40 1.20
N ILE A 6 13.27 2.71 1.83
CA ILE A 6 12.06 3.36 2.39
C ILE A 6 12.37 4.43 3.44
N ALA A 7 13.40 4.24 4.26
CA ALA A 7 13.83 5.23 5.26
C ALA A 7 14.26 6.54 4.59
N HIS A 8 15.05 6.46 3.52
CA HIS A 8 15.46 7.63 2.76
C HIS A 8 14.27 8.30 2.05
N ILE A 9 13.43 7.52 1.37
CA ILE A 9 12.27 8.04 0.62
C ILE A 9 11.29 8.78 1.54
N THR A 10 10.94 8.17 2.68
CA THR A 10 10.00 8.76 3.65
C THR A 10 10.55 10.05 4.24
N ASN A 11 11.84 10.07 4.58
CA ASN A 11 12.52 11.27 5.07
C ASN A 11 12.52 12.40 4.03
N GLU A 12 12.89 12.12 2.78
CA GLU A 12 12.90 13.13 1.71
C GLU A 12 11.49 13.70 1.46
N LEU A 13 10.46 12.86 1.46
CA LEU A 13 9.08 13.33 1.29
C LEU A 13 8.65 14.29 2.42
N ILE A 14 9.03 13.98 3.67
CA ILE A 14 8.72 14.85 4.82
C ILE A 14 9.46 16.19 4.72
N ILE A 15 10.77 16.15 4.44
CA ILE A 15 11.60 17.35 4.32
C ILE A 15 11.10 18.27 3.21
N ASN A 16 10.59 17.70 2.11
CA ASN A 16 10.04 18.45 0.99
C ASN A 16 8.54 18.81 1.16
N GLY A 17 8.01 18.74 2.38
CA GLY A 17 6.71 19.33 2.74
C GLY A 17 5.54 18.36 2.80
N ARG A 18 5.74 17.05 2.67
CA ARG A 18 4.66 16.08 2.88
C ARG A 18 4.41 15.89 4.37
N HIS A 19 3.14 15.96 4.78
CA HIS A 19 2.78 15.84 6.19
C HIS A 19 3.18 14.46 6.76
N PRO A 20 3.81 14.35 7.95
CA PRO A 20 4.27 13.07 8.52
C PRO A 20 3.16 12.04 8.76
N SER A 21 1.93 12.51 9.00
CA SER A 21 0.76 11.65 9.16
C SER A 21 0.14 11.18 7.84
N THR A 22 0.73 11.53 6.69
CA THR A 22 0.22 11.09 5.38
C THR A 22 0.13 9.57 5.37
N PRO A 23 -1.02 8.98 5.00
CA PRO A 23 -1.18 7.53 4.94
C PRO A 23 -0.23 6.88 3.94
N VAL A 24 0.31 5.72 4.30
CA VAL A 24 1.19 4.90 3.45
C VAL A 24 0.71 3.45 3.47
N ALA A 25 0.72 2.80 2.32
CA ALA A 25 0.56 1.35 2.22
C ALA A 25 1.81 0.72 1.60
N LEU A 26 2.25 -0.39 2.20
CA LEU A 26 3.30 -1.26 1.68
C LEU A 26 2.61 -2.55 1.22
N ILE A 27 2.72 -2.85 -0.07
CA ILE A 27 2.05 -3.98 -0.70
C ILE A 27 3.12 -4.89 -1.27
N GLU A 28 3.33 -6.04 -0.65
CA GLU A 28 4.26 -7.08 -1.11
C GLU A 28 3.49 -8.15 -1.88
N TRP A 29 4.07 -8.68 -2.96
CA TRP A 29 3.46 -9.73 -3.79
C TRP A 29 2.01 -9.42 -4.20
N GLY A 30 1.78 -8.19 -4.66
CA GLY A 30 0.46 -7.71 -5.07
C GLY A 30 -0.24 -8.65 -6.07
N THR A 31 -1.57 -8.77 -5.94
CA THR A 31 -2.46 -9.63 -6.76
C THR A 31 -2.13 -11.12 -6.75
N THR A 32 -1.38 -11.59 -5.75
CA THR A 32 -1.09 -13.01 -5.56
C THR A 32 -1.67 -13.53 -4.24
N GLU A 33 -1.71 -14.84 -4.07
CA GLU A 33 -2.08 -15.49 -2.80
C GLU A 33 -1.13 -15.16 -1.63
N HIS A 34 0.09 -14.71 -1.94
CA HIS A 34 1.10 -14.31 -0.96
C HIS A 34 1.06 -12.82 -0.61
N GLN A 35 0.05 -12.09 -1.09
CA GLN A 35 -0.02 -10.64 -0.88
C GLN A 35 -0.02 -10.29 0.60
N ARG A 36 0.91 -9.43 1.01
CA ARG A 36 0.92 -8.80 2.34
C ARG A 36 0.75 -7.31 2.19
N THR A 37 -0.20 -6.73 2.91
CA THR A 37 -0.44 -5.28 2.92
C THR A 37 -0.32 -4.72 4.33
N VAL A 38 0.60 -3.77 4.51
CA VAL A 38 0.80 -3.04 5.76
C VAL A 38 0.45 -1.58 5.55
N THR A 39 -0.47 -1.05 6.34
CA THR A 39 -0.84 0.37 6.32
C THR A 39 -0.21 1.09 7.51
N SER A 40 0.33 2.29 7.27
CA SER A 40 1.01 3.12 8.28
C SER A 40 0.87 4.61 7.91
N THR A 41 1.67 5.46 8.54
CA THR A 41 1.88 6.84 8.13
C THR A 41 3.31 7.03 7.62
N LEU A 42 3.56 8.12 6.90
CA LEU A 42 4.87 8.46 6.35
C LEU A 42 5.97 8.43 7.41
N SER A 43 5.70 8.93 8.62
CA SER A 43 6.62 8.91 9.76
C SER A 43 6.97 7.53 10.31
N HIS A 44 6.12 6.52 10.09
CA HIS A 44 6.28 5.17 10.66
C HIS A 44 6.55 4.09 9.60
N ALA A 45 6.44 4.42 8.31
CA ALA A 45 6.47 3.43 7.25
C ALA A 45 7.79 2.65 7.19
N ALA A 46 8.92 3.29 7.50
CA ALA A 46 10.21 2.60 7.56
C ALA A 46 10.30 1.60 8.71
N ASP A 47 9.81 1.97 9.89
CA ASP A 47 9.80 1.10 11.07
C ASP A 47 8.86 -0.09 10.86
N GLU A 48 7.67 0.15 10.31
CA GLU A 48 6.70 -0.90 10.00
C GLU A 48 7.22 -1.85 8.91
N ALA A 49 7.92 -1.33 7.89
CA ALA A 49 8.56 -2.19 6.88
C ALA A 49 9.60 -3.12 7.50
N ALA A 50 10.44 -2.60 8.40
CA ALA A 50 11.47 -3.38 9.09
C ALA A 50 10.85 -4.41 10.05
N LYS A 51 9.88 -3.99 10.86
CA LYS A 51 9.16 -4.83 11.82
C LYS A 51 8.44 -5.99 11.14
N GLN A 52 7.79 -5.74 10.01
CA GLN A 52 7.03 -6.73 9.25
C GLN A 52 7.89 -7.51 8.24
N LYS A 53 9.18 -7.17 8.14
CA LYS A 53 10.13 -7.77 7.18
C LYS A 53 9.56 -7.75 5.75
N ILE A 54 9.07 -6.59 5.31
CA ILE A 54 8.62 -6.40 3.92
C ILE A 54 9.85 -6.41 3.01
N GLN A 55 9.78 -7.20 1.95
CA GLN A 55 10.85 -7.37 0.97
C GLN A 55 10.34 -7.05 -0.44
N SER A 56 11.21 -7.17 -1.43
CA SER A 56 10.82 -7.12 -2.83
C SER A 56 10.27 -8.49 -3.29
N PRO A 57 9.38 -8.53 -4.28
CA PRO A 57 8.75 -7.40 -4.97
C PRO A 57 7.66 -6.73 -4.12
N SER A 58 7.71 -5.39 -4.04
CA SER A 58 6.73 -4.60 -3.31
C SER A 58 6.50 -3.22 -3.92
N MET A 59 5.34 -2.65 -3.60
CA MET A 59 4.90 -1.31 -3.96
C MET A 59 4.71 -0.46 -2.70
N ILE A 60 5.10 0.81 -2.77
CA ILE A 60 4.84 1.82 -1.74
C ILE A 60 3.80 2.80 -2.31
N LEU A 61 2.64 2.90 -1.68
CA LEU A 61 1.58 3.84 -2.04
C LEU A 61 1.47 4.93 -0.96
N VAL A 62 1.54 6.20 -1.35
CA VAL A 62 1.54 7.34 -0.42
C VAL A 62 0.36 8.25 -0.74
N GLY A 63 -0.51 8.51 0.25
CA GLY A 63 -1.60 9.48 0.16
C GLY A 63 -2.95 8.96 0.65
N GLU A 64 -3.94 9.86 0.67
CA GLU A 64 -5.26 9.58 1.24
C GLU A 64 -6.00 8.42 0.56
N VAL A 65 -5.66 8.08 -0.69
CA VAL A 65 -6.19 6.90 -1.40
C VAL A 65 -5.97 5.60 -0.62
N VAL A 66 -4.95 5.52 0.24
CA VAL A 66 -4.71 4.36 1.12
C VAL A 66 -5.89 4.10 2.05
N ARG A 67 -6.62 5.14 2.49
CA ARG A 67 -7.78 5.00 3.39
C ARG A 67 -8.96 4.30 2.74
N LEU A 68 -9.05 4.33 1.39
CA LEU A 68 -10.11 3.65 0.67
C LEU A 68 -10.04 2.13 0.83
N ARG A 69 -8.87 1.58 1.19
CA ARG A 69 -8.71 0.14 1.43
C ARG A 69 -9.74 -0.41 2.41
N ASP A 70 -9.97 0.26 3.53
CA ASP A 70 -10.91 -0.25 4.54
C ASP A 70 -12.37 -0.21 4.06
N GLN A 71 -12.69 0.70 3.15
CA GLN A 71 -14.00 0.75 2.49
C GLN A 71 -14.13 -0.31 1.40
N LEU A 72 -13.02 -0.63 0.71
CA LEU A 72 -13.01 -1.54 -0.43
C LEU A 72 -12.85 -3.02 -0.06
N LYS A 73 -12.36 -3.34 1.16
CA LYS A 73 -12.28 -4.74 1.66
C LYS A 73 -13.60 -5.50 1.53
N GLY A 74 -14.73 -4.82 1.66
CA GLY A 74 -16.06 -5.44 1.49
C GLY A 74 -16.34 -5.93 0.06
N PHE A 75 -15.68 -5.34 -0.94
CA PHE A 75 -15.83 -5.73 -2.35
C PHE A 75 -14.94 -6.93 -2.73
N GLU A 76 -13.82 -7.15 -2.04
CA GLU A 76 -12.94 -8.32 -2.28
C GLU A 76 -13.58 -9.65 -1.83
N ALA A 77 -14.57 -9.59 -0.93
CA ALA A 77 -15.34 -10.76 -0.49
C ALA A 77 -16.47 -11.14 -1.45
N MET A 78 -16.75 -10.30 -2.45
CA MET A 78 -17.63 -10.68 -3.56
C MET A 78 -16.82 -11.52 -4.53
N GLU A 79 -17.28 -12.76 -4.78
CA GLU A 79 -16.73 -13.54 -5.89
C GLU A 79 -16.75 -12.66 -7.15
N PRO A 80 -15.72 -12.76 -8.01
CA PRO A 80 -15.73 -12.08 -9.29
C PRO A 80 -16.96 -12.54 -10.06
N SER A 81 -18.04 -11.76 -10.01
CA SER A 81 -19.17 -11.91 -10.91
C SER A 81 -18.60 -11.81 -12.31
N ALA A 82 -19.00 -12.74 -13.18
CA ALA A 82 -18.58 -12.82 -14.56
C ALA A 82 -18.45 -11.42 -15.17
N ASP A 83 -17.26 -11.13 -15.69
CA ASP A 83 -16.88 -9.98 -16.51
C ASP A 83 -18.00 -8.94 -16.74
N PRO A 84 -18.13 -7.89 -15.89
CA PRO A 84 -19.22 -6.92 -16.00
C PRO A 84 -19.17 -6.10 -17.30
N VAL A 85 -18.05 -6.19 -18.04
CA VAL A 85 -17.88 -5.58 -19.36
C VAL A 85 -18.57 -6.41 -20.45
N LYS A 86 -18.76 -7.72 -20.26
CA LYS A 86 -19.48 -8.59 -21.20
C LYS A 86 -21.00 -8.55 -21.05
N GLU A 87 -21.52 -8.24 -19.87
CA GLU A 87 -22.98 -8.14 -19.64
C GLU A 87 -23.58 -6.81 -20.10
N ALA A 88 -22.73 -5.83 -20.42
CA ALA A 88 -23.14 -4.49 -20.89
C ALA A 88 -23.07 -4.31 -22.43
N LEU A 89 -22.80 -5.38 -23.19
CA LEU A 89 -22.78 -5.43 -24.66
C LEU A 89 -23.77 -6.46 -25.18
#